data_AF-A0A2X3D6C2-F1
#
_entry.id   AF-A0A2X3D6C2-F1
#
_cell.length_a   1.000
_cell.length_b   1.000
_cell.length_c   1.000
_cell.angle_alpha   90.00
_cell.angle_beta   90.00
_cell.angle_gamma   90.00
#
_symmetry.space_group_name_H-M   'P 1'
#
loop_
_entity.id
_entity.type
_entity.pdbx_description
1 polymer ?
#
loop_
_entity_poly.entity_id
_entity_poly.type
_entity_poly.pdbx_seq_one_letter_code
_entity_poly.pdbx_strand_id
1 'polypeptide(L)'
;MRHALVLFGGIVPRKATTHLRALLNDADAVLLAADTADEALFRTEVVGAKLALTEWLVQRGWRPFLNEAEEKKIAGSFKRFADIHLSRGGGRAAQRRAASGGRRCR
;
A
#
# COMPACT_ATOMS: atom_id res chain seq x y z
N MET A 1 3.78 3.81 0.42
CA MET A 1 2.47 3.71 -0.27
C MET A 1 1.96 2.28 -0.48
N ARG A 2 2.76 1.33 -0.99
CA ARG A 2 2.28 -0.05 -1.26
C ARG A 2 1.62 -0.75 -0.07
N HIS A 3 2.15 -0.58 1.14
CA HIS A 3 1.55 -1.13 2.36
C HIS A 3 0.14 -0.59 2.64
N ALA A 4 -0.10 0.71 2.42
CA ALA A 4 -1.44 1.29 2.58
C ALA A 4 -2.42 0.70 1.55
N LEU A 5 -2.01 0.56 0.29
CA LEU A 5 -2.85 -0.07 -0.75
C LEU A 5 -3.17 -1.55 -0.44
N VAL A 6 -2.29 -2.25 0.27
CA VAL A 6 -2.56 -3.63 0.75
C VAL A 6 -3.49 -3.61 1.96
N LEU A 7 -3.28 -2.70 2.90
CA LEU A 7 -4.09 -2.55 4.11
C LEU A 7 -5.57 -2.31 3.76
N PHE A 8 -5.83 -1.42 2.80
CA PHE A 8 -7.18 -1.13 2.31
C PHE A 8 -7.69 -2.11 1.25
N GLY A 9 -6.93 -3.15 0.88
CA GLY A 9 -7.30 -4.09 -0.18
C GLY A 9 -8.56 -4.93 0.09
N GLY A 10 -9.03 -4.99 1.34
CA GLY A 10 -10.31 -5.62 1.70
C GLY A 10 -11.54 -4.70 1.49
N ILE A 11 -11.31 -3.45 1.09
CA ILE A 11 -12.32 -2.43 0.80
C ILE A 11 -12.14 -1.93 -0.63
N VAL A 12 -10.93 -1.52 -0.99
CA VAL A 12 -10.58 -1.01 -2.33
C VAL A 12 -10.07 -2.17 -3.19
N PRO A 13 -10.77 -2.53 -4.28
CA PRO A 13 -10.36 -3.64 -5.14
C PRO A 13 -8.97 -3.42 -5.76
N ARG A 14 -8.19 -4.49 -5.93
CA ARG A 14 -6.83 -4.41 -6.50
C ARG A 14 -6.81 -3.70 -7.87
N LYS A 15 -7.81 -3.97 -8.71
CA LYS A 15 -7.97 -3.35 -10.04
C LYS A 15 -7.98 -1.83 -10.02
N ALA A 16 -8.48 -1.21 -8.94
CA ALA A 16 -8.50 0.25 -8.76
C ALA A 16 -7.10 0.85 -8.57
N THR A 17 -6.09 0.00 -8.32
CA THR A 17 -4.73 0.41 -7.98
C THR A 17 -3.68 -0.21 -8.89
N THR A 18 -4.06 -0.97 -9.93
CA THR A 18 -3.12 -1.72 -10.78
C THR A 18 -2.12 -0.79 -11.45
N HIS A 19 -2.60 0.24 -12.16
CA HIS A 19 -1.72 1.20 -12.84
C HIS A 19 -0.84 1.97 -11.87
N LEU A 20 -1.42 2.50 -10.78
CA LEU A 20 -0.68 3.20 -9.74
C LEU A 20 0.43 2.32 -9.11
N ARG A 21 0.16 1.02 -8.90
CA ARG A 21 1.16 0.08 -8.38
C ARG A 21 2.31 -0.16 -9.35
N ALA A 22 2.05 -0.17 -10.66
CA ALA A 22 3.10 -0.29 -11.67
C ALA A 22 4.01 0.94 -11.62
N LEU A 23 3.43 2.15 -11.68
CA LEU A 23 4.21 3.40 -11.59
C LEU A 23 5.02 3.51 -10.30
N LEU A 24 4.45 3.11 -9.16
CA LEU A 24 5.16 3.09 -7.88
C LEU A 24 6.27 2.03 -7.82
N ASN A 25 6.22 0.98 -8.63
CA ASN A 25 7.30 0.00 -8.71
C ASN A 25 8.44 0.54 -9.61
N ASP A 26 8.10 1.15 -10.74
CA ASP A 26 9.08 1.74 -11.65
C ASP A 26 9.83 2.90 -10.98
N ALA A 27 9.10 3.77 -10.28
CA ALA A 27 9.70 4.84 -9.48
C ALA A 27 10.64 4.30 -8.39
N ASP A 28 10.25 3.21 -7.71
CA ASP A 28 11.11 2.60 -6.69
C ASP A 28 12.39 1.99 -7.29
N ALA A 29 12.30 1.39 -8.48
CA ALA A 29 13.48 0.85 -9.17
C ALA A 29 14.47 1.97 -9.51
N VAL A 30 13.97 3.11 -9.99
CA VAL A 30 14.78 4.30 -10.27
C VAL A 30 15.40 4.89 -9.00
N LEU A 31 14.61 5.01 -7.93
CA LEU A 31 15.10 5.51 -6.64
C LEU A 31 16.19 4.60 -6.02
N LEU A 32 16.10 3.29 -6.22
CA LEU A 32 17.09 2.33 -5.73
C LEU A 32 18.37 2.30 -6.56
N ALA A 33 18.30 2.64 -7.85
CA ALA A 33 19.43 2.61 -8.77
C ALA A 33 20.21 3.93 -8.82
N ALA A 34 19.65 5.03 -8.34
CA ALA A 34 20.28 6.34 -8.40
C ALA A 34 21.40 6.50 -7.37
N ASP A 35 22.51 7.12 -7.78
CA ASP A 35 23.65 7.40 -6.90
C ASP A 35 23.40 8.62 -6.00
N THR A 36 22.56 9.55 -6.45
CA THR A 36 22.21 10.77 -5.70
C THR A 36 20.71 11.02 -5.68
N ALA A 37 20.25 11.72 -4.63
CA ALA A 37 18.85 12.09 -4.49
C ALA A 37 18.39 13.04 -5.60
N ASP A 38 19.20 14.02 -5.96
CA ASP A 38 18.87 15.02 -7.00
C ASP A 38 18.65 14.38 -8.37
N GLU A 39 19.50 13.40 -8.73
CA GLU A 39 19.33 12.64 -9.97
C GLU A 39 17.98 11.92 -9.98
N ALA A 40 17.63 11.25 -8.89
CA ALA A 40 16.42 10.44 -8.80
C ALA A 40 15.13 11.29 -8.76
N LEU A 41 15.17 12.45 -8.10
CA LEU A 41 13.99 13.26 -7.80
C LEU A 41 13.31 13.84 -9.04
N PHE A 42 14.07 14.12 -10.09
CA PHE A 42 13.58 14.70 -11.34
C PHE A 42 13.38 13.67 -12.47
N ARG A 43 13.57 12.38 -12.18
CA ARG A 43 13.27 11.32 -13.14
C ARG A 43 11.78 11.25 -13.42
N THR A 44 11.44 11.06 -14.69
CA THR A 44 10.06 10.98 -15.19
C THR A 44 9.24 9.93 -14.44
N GLU A 45 9.85 8.80 -14.09
CA GLU A 45 9.21 7.71 -13.36
C GLU A 45 8.79 8.16 -11.95
N VAL A 46 9.67 8.87 -11.25
CA VAL A 46 9.43 9.37 -9.89
C VAL A 46 8.40 10.49 -9.88
N VAL A 47 8.54 11.47 -10.79
CA VAL A 47 7.60 12.60 -10.92
C VAL A 47 6.24 12.10 -11.40
N GLY A 48 6.21 11.21 -12.39
CA GLY A 48 4.99 10.61 -12.92
C GLY A 48 4.24 9.79 -11.86
N ALA A 49 4.94 8.99 -11.06
CA ALA A 49 4.32 8.26 -9.95
C ALA A 49 3.75 9.20 -8.87
N LYS A 50 4.43 10.29 -8.55
CA LYS A 50 3.92 11.31 -7.61
C LYS A 50 2.66 12.00 -8.15
N LEU A 51 2.66 12.40 -9.42
CA LEU A 51 1.51 13.04 -10.05
C LEU A 51 0.31 12.09 -10.09
N ALA A 52 0.50 10.87 -10.58
CA ALA A 52 -0.55 9.86 -10.65
C ALA A 52 -1.13 9.53 -9.26
N LEU A 53 -0.28 9.45 -8.23
CA LEU A 53 -0.74 9.27 -6.85
C LEU A 53 -1.57 10.46 -6.38
N THR A 54 -1.12 11.68 -6.65
CA THR A 54 -1.80 12.91 -6.24
C THR A 54 -3.16 13.02 -6.90
N GLU A 55 -3.23 12.81 -8.21
CA GLU A 55 -4.47 12.80 -8.97
C GLU A 55 -5.44 11.74 -8.42
N TRP A 56 -4.96 10.51 -8.21
CA TRP A 56 -5.78 9.42 -7.68
C TRP A 56 -6.34 9.72 -6.29
N LEU A 57 -5.57 10.39 -5.42
CA LEU A 57 -6.04 10.81 -4.09
C LEU A 57 -7.08 11.94 -4.18
N VAL A 58 -6.79 12.98 -4.95
CA VAL A 58 -7.66 14.16 -5.10
C VAL A 58 -9.00 13.78 -5.72
N GLN A 59 -8.98 12.97 -6.79
CA GLN A 59 -10.19 12.51 -7.48
C GLN A 59 -10.92 11.41 -6.71
N ARG A 60 -10.33 10.87 -5.63
CA ARG A 60 -10.82 9.68 -4.93
C ARG A 60 -11.01 8.52 -5.90
N GLY A 61 -9.97 8.20 -6.66
CA GLY A 61 -9.98 7.24 -7.77
C GLY A 61 -10.40 5.81 -7.42
N TRP A 62 -10.59 5.49 -6.13
CA TRP A 62 -11.19 4.24 -5.68
C TRP A 62 -12.72 4.21 -5.74
N ARG A 63 -13.42 5.36 -5.65
CA ARG A 63 -14.89 5.40 -5.52
C ARG A 63 -15.65 4.67 -6.64
N PRO A 64 -15.30 4.80 -7.93
CA PRO A 64 -16.02 4.11 -9.00
C PRO A 64 -15.94 2.58 -8.95
N PHE A 65 -15.02 2.04 -8.14
CA PHE A 65 -14.80 0.61 -8.01
C PHE A 65 -15.55 0.00 -6.82
N LEU A 66 -16.17 0.81 -5.96
CA LEU A 66 -16.83 0.34 -4.75
C LEU A 66 -18.28 -0.06 -5.04
N ASN A 67 -18.70 -1.20 -4.52
CA ASN A 67 -20.11 -1.54 -4.37
C ASN A 67 -20.68 -1.01 -3.05
N GLU A 68 -22.00 -1.13 -2.86
CA GLU A 68 -22.69 -0.64 -1.66
C GLU A 68 -22.11 -1.20 -0.34
N ALA A 69 -21.69 -2.47 -0.33
CA ALA A 69 -21.09 -3.09 0.86
C ALA A 69 -19.69 -2.52 1.16
N GLU A 70 -18.89 -2.24 0.13
CA GLU A 70 -17.57 -1.61 0.24
C GLU A 70 -17.68 -0.14 0.63
N GLU A 71 -18.68 0.58 0.11
CA GLU A 71 -19.00 1.95 0.54
C GLU A 71 -19.39 2.00 2.01
N LYS A 72 -20.21 1.06 2.50
CA LYS A 72 -20.53 0.96 3.94
C LYS A 72 -19.27 0.69 4.79
N LYS A 73 -18.33 -0.13 4.31
CA LYS A 73 -17.06 -0.38 5.00
C LYS A 73 -16.18 0.87 5.05
N ILE A 74 -16.07 1.61 3.95
CA ILE A 74 -15.22 2.81 3.88
C ILE A 74 -15.78 3.97 4.72
N ALA A 75 -17.11 4.07 4.83
CA ALA A 75 -17.80 5.04 5.69
C ALA A 75 -17.86 4.62 7.17
N GLY A 76 -17.41 3.40 7.50
CA GLY A 76 -17.43 2.86 8.85
C GLY A 76 -16.40 3.49 9.80
N SER A 77 -16.44 3.08 11.07
CA SER A 77 -15.50 3.57 12.09
C SER A 77 -14.05 3.18 11.78
N PHE A 78 -13.21 4.20 11.56
CA PHE A 78 -11.77 4.00 11.35
C PHE A 78 -11.09 3.35 12.57
N LYS A 79 -11.52 3.67 13.79
CA LYS A 79 -10.99 3.04 15.02
C LYS A 79 -11.18 1.52 14.97
N ARG A 80 -12.39 1.05 14.68
CA ARG A 80 -12.69 -0.39 14.59
C ARG A 80 -11.88 -1.06 13.50
N PHE A 81 -11.72 -0.39 12.35
CA PHE A 81 -10.84 -0.86 11.29
C PHE A 81 -9.39 -1.02 11.76
N ALA A 82 -8.83 0.01 12.40
CA ALA A 82 -7.47 -0.01 12.91
C ALA A 82 -7.25 -1.12 13.96
N ASP A 83 -8.14 -1.26 14.95
CA ASP A 83 -8.04 -2.27 16.01
C ASP A 83 -8.03 -3.70 15.44
N ILE A 84 -8.85 -3.97 14.43
CA ILE A 84 -8.87 -5.26 13.71
C ILE A 84 -7.55 -5.51 12.97
N HIS A 85 -7.02 -4.52 12.27
CA HIS A 85 -5.81 -4.68 11.47
C HIS A 85 -4.54 -4.76 12.33
N LEU A 86 -4.47 -4.02 13.43
CA LEU A 86 -3.38 -4.11 14.41
C LEU A 86 -3.34 -5.49 15.08
N SER A 87 -4.50 -6.03 15.48
CA SER A 87 -4.59 -7.38 16.05
C SER A 87 -4.06 -8.45 15.08
N ARG A 88 -4.39 -8.32 13.79
CA ARG A 88 -3.88 -9.22 12.74
C ARG A 88 -2.38 -9.03 12.47
N GLY A 89 -1.90 -7.79 12.46
CA GLY A 89 -0.48 -7.47 12.28
C GLY A 89 0.39 -8.04 13.39
N GLY A 90 -0.04 -7.84 14.65
CA GLY A 90 0.61 -8.41 15.84
C GLY A 90 0.63 -9.94 15.81
N GLY A 91 -0.49 -10.58 15.45
CA GLY A 91 -0.55 -12.04 15.30
C GLY A 91 0.41 -12.58 14.25
N ARG A 92 0.50 -11.94 13.08
CA ARG A 92 1.47 -12.33 12.02
C ARG A 92 2.92 -12.14 12.47
N ALA A 93 3.23 -11.09 13.21
CA ALA A 93 4.56 -10.85 13.74
C ALA A 93 4.96 -11.90 14.80
N ALA A 94 4.03 -12.26 15.69
CA ALA A 94 4.23 -13.31 16.68
C ALA A 94 4.45 -14.69 16.02
N GLN A 95 3.63 -15.04 15.02
CA GLN A 95 3.79 -16.29 14.25
C GLN A 95 5.16 -16.38 13.58
N ARG A 96 5.63 -15.27 12.96
CA ARG A 96 6.94 -15.21 12.32
C ARG A 96 8.09 -15.37 13.32
N ARG A 97 7.98 -14.73 14.49
CA ARG A 97 8.97 -14.87 15.58
C ARG A 97 9.05 -16.32 16.06
N ALA A 98 7.90 -16.96 16.32
CA ALA A 98 7.85 -18.38 16.69
C ALA A 98 8.48 -19.30 15.63
N ALA A 99 8.18 -19.09 14.35
CA ALA A 99 8.76 -19.86 13.24
C ALA A 99 10.28 -19.62 13.05
N SER A 100 10.79 -18.45 13.41
CA SER A 100 12.22 -18.13 13.34
C SER A 100 13.04 -18.63 14.54
N GLY A 101 12.41 -18.85 15.69
CA GLY A 101 13.04 -19.35 16.91
C GLY A 101 13.34 -20.86 16.91
N GLY A 102 12.60 -21.65 16.13
CA GLY A 102 12.74 -23.12 16.06
C GLY A 102 13.94 -23.67 15.27
N ARG A 103 14.82 -22.82 14.74
CA ARG A 103 16.01 -23.23 13.93
C ARG A 103 17.34 -23.17 14.68
N ARG A 104 17.34 -22.92 15.99
CA ARG A 104 18.56 -22.73 16.79
C ARG A 104 18.84 -23.82 17.84
N CYS A 105 18.24 -24.99 17.68
CA CYS A 105 18.55 -26.17 18.48
C CYS A 105 18.90 -27.35 17.57
N ARG A 106 20.15 -27.39 17.10
CA ARG A 106 20.85 -28.59 16.66
C ARG A 106 22.34 -28.35 16.79
#